data_AF-A0A430GXZ2-F1
#
_entry.id   AF-A0A430GXZ2-F1
#
_cell.length_a   1.000
_cell.length_b   1.000
_cell.length_c   1.000
_cell.angle_alpha   90.00
_cell.angle_beta   90.00
_cell.angle_gamma   90.00
#
_symmetry.space_group_name_H-M   'P 1'
#
loop_
_entity.id
_entity.type
_entity.pdbx_description
1 polymer ?
#
loop_
_entity_poly.entity_id
_entity_poly.type
_entity_poly.pdbx_seq_one_letter_code
_entity_poly.pdbx_strand_id
1 'polypeptide(L)'
;MNRFCDAFKCGATVQSGRFLCPNHWRMVPVATQQTINARYRAGRANFGFLSDLVYLQACVDAIDGIARSEFGAGHQAGPGSYHRLLRVAQRKATT
;
A
#
# COMPACT_ATOMS: atom_id res chain seq x y z
N MET A 1 10.00 4.55 15.99
CA MET A 1 8.70 5.05 15.48
C MET A 1 7.81 3.87 15.19
N ASN A 2 6.74 3.68 15.96
CA ASN A 2 5.71 2.70 15.63
C ASN A 2 4.79 3.31 14.58
N ARG A 3 4.66 2.64 13.43
CA ARG A 3 3.68 3.01 12.40
C ARG A 3 2.40 2.23 12.68
N PHE A 4 1.26 2.76 12.28
CA PHE A 4 -0.03 2.04 12.33
C PHE A 4 -0.29 1.34 10.99
N CYS A 5 -1.14 0.33 11.02
CA CYS A 5 -1.63 -0.33 9.82
C CYS A 5 -2.39 0.69 8.95
N ASP A 6 -2.08 0.72 7.65
CA ASP A 6 -2.75 1.63 6.71
C ASP A 6 -4.12 1.10 6.24
N ALA A 7 -4.54 -0.09 6.69
CA ALA A 7 -5.89 -0.60 6.44
C ALA A 7 -6.95 0.30 7.09
N PHE A 8 -8.09 0.46 6.42
CA PHE A 8 -9.17 1.35 6.86
C PHE A 8 -9.62 1.03 8.28
N LYS A 9 -9.61 2.05 9.16
CA LYS A 9 -9.97 1.97 10.59
C LYS A 9 -9.16 0.95 11.43
N CYS A 10 -8.01 0.50 10.94
CA CYS A 10 -7.15 -0.39 11.72
C CYS A 10 -6.27 0.38 12.70
N GLY A 11 -6.37 0.05 14.00
CA GLY A 11 -5.54 0.65 15.06
C GLY A 11 -4.26 -0.15 15.40
N ALA A 12 -3.99 -1.25 14.69
CA ALA A 12 -2.86 -2.12 14.99
C ALA A 12 -1.52 -1.44 14.66
N THR A 13 -0.51 -1.64 15.50
CA THR A 13 0.86 -1.21 15.22
C THR A 13 1.53 -2.19 14.24
N VAL A 14 2.41 -1.66 13.40
CA VAL A 14 3.18 -2.43 12.43
C VAL A 14 4.68 -2.22 12.63
N GLN A 15 5.45 -3.27 12.39
CA GLN A 15 6.91 -3.21 12.42
C GLN A 15 7.44 -2.25 11.35
N SER A 16 8.60 -1.65 11.60
CA SER A 16 9.27 -0.76 10.65
C SER A 16 9.45 -1.43 9.29
N GLY A 17 9.14 -0.68 8.23
CA GLY A 17 9.19 -1.18 6.84
C GLY A 17 7.94 -1.93 6.39
N ARG A 18 6.95 -2.17 7.25
CA ARG A 18 5.63 -2.67 6.86
C ARG A 18 4.60 -1.55 6.88
N PHE A 19 3.58 -1.71 6.04
CA PHE A 19 2.46 -0.78 5.96
C PHE A 19 1.12 -1.44 6.35
N LEU A 20 1.09 -2.77 6.42
CA LEU A 20 -0.06 -3.55 6.89
C LEU A 20 0.35 -4.46 8.05
N CYS A 21 -0.58 -4.72 8.98
CA CYS A 21 -0.41 -5.71 10.03
C CYS A 21 -0.49 -7.14 9.44
N PRO A 22 -0.04 -8.18 10.18
CA PRO A 22 -0.08 -9.55 9.67
C PRO A 22 -1.48 -10.04 9.26
N ASN A 23 -2.54 -9.57 9.92
CA ASN A 23 -3.91 -9.97 9.61
C ASN A 23 -4.35 -9.39 8.27
N HIS A 24 -4.21 -8.08 8.09
CA HIS A 24 -4.54 -7.40 6.84
C HIS A 24 -3.65 -7.80 5.68
N TRP A 25 -2.37 -8.10 5.94
CA TRP A 25 -1.47 -8.60 4.90
C TRP A 25 -1.97 -9.92 4.29
N ARG A 26 -2.54 -10.82 5.09
CA ARG A 26 -3.09 -12.09 4.60
C ARG A 26 -4.33 -11.93 3.72
N MET A 27 -5.03 -10.81 3.83
CA MET A 27 -6.20 -10.50 3.00
C MET A 27 -5.81 -9.99 1.60
N VAL A 28 -4.57 -9.54 1.43
CA VAL A 28 -4.08 -9.05 0.14
C VAL A 28 -3.95 -10.25 -0.82
N PRO A 29 -4.47 -10.18 -2.06
CA PRO A 29 -4.28 -11.25 -3.04
C PRO A 29 -2.80 -11.59 -3.26
N VAL A 30 -2.48 -12.88 -3.42
CA VAL A 30 -1.09 -13.36 -3.54
C VAL A 30 -0.32 -12.67 -4.66
N ALA A 31 -0.96 -12.45 -5.82
CA ALA A 31 -0.35 -11.73 -6.94
C ALA A 31 0.05 -10.30 -6.56
N THR A 32 -0.81 -9.58 -5.83
CA THR A 32 -0.53 -8.23 -5.32
C THR A 32 0.60 -8.25 -4.29
N GLN A 33 0.62 -9.24 -3.38
CA GLN A 33 1.71 -9.42 -2.42
C GLN A 33 3.07 -9.66 -3.10
N GLN A 34 3.09 -10.41 -4.20
CA GLN A 34 4.30 -10.67 -4.99
C GLN A 34 4.80 -9.38 -5.65
N THR A 35 3.91 -8.60 -6.28
CA THR A 35 4.23 -7.33 -6.94
C THR A 35 4.85 -6.31 -5.98
N ILE A 36 4.08 -5.86 -4.98
CA ILE A 36 4.49 -5.95 -3.59
C ILE A 36 5.99 -6.00 -3.26
N ASN A 37 6.35 -7.19 -2.81
CA ASN A 37 7.66 -7.56 -2.34
C ASN A 37 8.74 -7.44 -3.43
N ALA A 38 8.43 -7.78 -4.68
CA ALA A 38 9.38 -7.73 -5.78
C ALA A 38 9.85 -6.29 -6.04
N ARG A 39 8.90 -5.36 -6.21
CA ARG A 39 9.20 -3.95 -6.46
C ARG A 39 9.82 -3.27 -5.25
N TYR A 40 9.35 -3.59 -4.04
CA TYR A 40 9.97 -3.11 -2.82
C TYR A 40 11.45 -3.51 -2.74
N ARG A 41 11.77 -4.80 -2.93
CA ARG A 41 13.15 -5.31 -2.87
C ARG A 41 14.02 -4.67 -3.95
N ALA A 42 13.52 -4.52 -5.18
CA ALA A 42 14.24 -3.89 -6.27
C ALA A 42 14.58 -2.41 -5.99
N GLY A 43 13.65 -1.66 -5.38
CA GLY A 43 13.81 -0.23 -5.11
C GLY A 43 14.34 0.13 -3.71
N ARG A 44 14.56 -0.85 -2.82
CA ARG A 44 14.80 -0.59 -1.39
C ARG A 44 16.03 0.25 -1.10
N ALA A 45 17.15 -0.04 -1.77
CA ALA A 45 18.44 0.57 -1.47
C ALA A 45 18.43 2.11 -1.62
N ASN A 46 17.70 2.60 -2.63
CA ASN A 46 17.64 4.03 -2.96
C ASN A 46 16.25 4.64 -2.74
N PHE A 47 15.37 3.94 -2.01
CA PHE A 47 13.96 4.32 -1.85
C PHE A 47 13.19 4.52 -3.17
N GLY A 48 13.64 3.94 -4.28
CA GLY A 48 13.03 4.10 -5.61
C GLY A 48 11.60 3.58 -5.69
N PHE A 49 11.21 2.69 -4.78
CA PHE A 49 9.82 2.22 -4.64
C PHE A 49 8.84 3.37 -4.31
N LEU A 50 9.29 4.49 -3.74
CA LEU A 50 8.44 5.66 -3.45
C LEU A 50 8.00 6.43 -4.70
N SER A 51 8.59 6.12 -5.86
CA SER A 51 8.22 6.67 -7.17
C SER A 51 7.83 5.61 -8.19
N ASP A 52 7.89 4.33 -7.83
CA ASP A 52 7.51 3.22 -8.71
C ASP A 52 5.98 3.14 -8.79
N LEU A 53 5.42 3.45 -9.96
CA LEU A 53 3.98 3.47 -10.19
C LEU A 53 3.32 2.11 -9.92
N VAL A 54 3.98 1.02 -10.30
CA VAL A 54 3.44 -0.34 -10.14
C VAL A 54 3.39 -0.72 -8.66
N TYR A 55 4.45 -0.39 -7.92
CA TYR A 55 4.46 -0.58 -6.47
C TYR A 55 3.38 0.25 -5.76
N LEU A 56 3.30 1.54 -6.07
CA LEU A 56 2.36 2.45 -5.43
C LEU A 56 0.91 2.07 -5.72
N GLN A 57 0.61 1.69 -6.97
CA GLN A 57 -0.71 1.18 -7.36
C GLN A 57 -1.04 -0.12 -6.60
N ALA A 58 -0.12 -1.08 -6.55
CA ALA A 58 -0.36 -2.33 -5.83
C ALA A 58 -0.60 -2.11 -4.33
N CYS A 59 0.09 -1.15 -3.70
CA CYS A 59 -0.17 -0.76 -2.31
C CYS A 59 -1.57 -0.16 -2.13
N VAL A 60 -2.01 0.70 -3.04
CA VAL A 60 -3.37 1.27 -3.04
C VAL A 60 -4.42 0.17 -3.22
N ASP A 61 -4.24 -0.71 -4.20
CA ASP A 61 -5.15 -1.82 -4.48
C ASP A 61 -5.28 -2.76 -3.28
N ALA A 62 -4.18 -3.02 -2.57
CA ALA A 62 -4.18 -3.80 -1.35
C ALA A 62 -5.03 -3.13 -0.25
N ILE A 63 -4.80 -1.84 0.01
CA ILE A 63 -5.49 -1.08 1.05
C ILE A 63 -7.00 -0.97 0.74
N ASP A 64 -7.36 -0.59 -0.47
CA ASP A 64 -8.75 -0.48 -0.90
C ASP A 64 -9.45 -1.84 -1.00
N GLY A 65 -8.72 -2.88 -1.43
CA GLY A 65 -9.22 -4.25 -1.43
C GLY A 65 -9.58 -4.75 -0.04
N ILE A 66 -8.76 -4.43 0.97
CA ILE A 66 -9.05 -4.73 2.37
C ILE A 66 -10.31 -3.98 2.83
N ALA A 67 -10.40 -2.68 2.57
CA ALA A 67 -11.57 -1.88 2.95
C ALA A 67 -12.87 -2.44 2.36
N ARG A 68 -12.85 -2.84 1.08
CA ARG A 68 -14.00 -3.49 0.43
C ARG A 68 -14.33 -4.85 1.04
N SER A 69 -13.33 -5.61 1.44
CA SER A 69 -13.52 -6.94 2.03
C SER A 69 -14.13 -6.87 3.43
N GLU A 70 -13.75 -5.85 4.22
CA GLU A 70 -14.21 -5.70 5.60
C GLU A 70 -15.53 -4.94 5.72
N PHE A 71 -15.76 -3.95 4.85
CA PHE A 71 -16.89 -3.01 5.00
C PHE A 71 -17.82 -2.99 3.77
N GLY A 72 -17.50 -3.74 2.71
CA GLY A 72 -18.31 -3.83 1.49
C GLY A 72 -17.86 -2.88 0.37
N ALA A 73 -18.40 -3.08 -0.84
CA ALA A 73 -17.92 -2.46 -2.08
C ALA A 73 -17.95 -0.92 -2.12
N GLY A 74 -18.77 -0.27 -1.27
CA GLY A 74 -18.84 1.19 -1.16
C GLY A 74 -17.76 1.84 -0.30
N HIS A 75 -16.87 1.04 0.32
CA HIS A 75 -15.84 1.54 1.22
C HIS A 75 -14.46 1.54 0.56
N GLN A 76 -13.76 2.66 0.72
CA GLN A 76 -12.37 2.86 0.34
C GLN A 76 -11.62 3.48 1.52
N ALA A 77 -10.31 3.25 1.62
CA ALA A 77 -9.55 3.75 2.75
C ALA A 77 -9.34 5.29 2.75
N GLY A 78 -9.81 5.98 1.70
CA GLY A 78 -9.62 7.42 1.53
C GLY A 78 -8.18 7.78 1.15
N PRO A 79 -7.84 9.08 1.06
CA PRO A 79 -6.55 9.54 0.55
C PRO A 79 -5.41 9.35 1.58
N GLY A 80 -4.96 8.11 1.75
CA GLY A 80 -3.78 7.76 2.56
C GLY A 80 -2.44 8.13 1.90
N SER A 81 -1.33 7.86 2.60
CA SER A 81 0.03 8.23 2.12
C SER A 81 0.36 7.64 0.75
N TYR A 82 -0.01 6.38 0.47
CA TYR A 82 0.23 5.73 -0.82
C TYR A 82 -0.60 6.33 -1.97
N HIS A 83 -1.84 6.75 -1.69
CA HIS A 83 -2.66 7.48 -2.66
C HIS A 83 -2.01 8.82 -3.05
N ARG A 84 -1.47 9.55 -2.07
CA ARG A 84 -0.77 10.80 -2.32
C ARG A 84 0.51 10.57 -3.15
N LEU A 85 1.31 9.57 -2.79
CA LEU A 85 2.54 9.24 -3.51
C LEU A 85 2.25 8.81 -4.95
N LEU A 86 1.24 7.96 -5.16
CA LEU A 86 0.81 7.53 -6.48
C LEU A 86 0.44 8.72 -7.36
N ARG A 87 -0.37 9.65 -6.84
CA ARG A 87 -0.77 10.86 -7.58
C ARG A 87 0.44 11.71 -7.97
N VAL A 88 1.43 11.87 -7.08
CA VAL A 88 2.65 12.62 -7.37
C VAL A 88 3.49 11.92 -8.43
N ALA A 89 3.67 10.61 -8.33
CA ALA A 89 4.42 9.82 -9.29
C ALA A 89 3.77 9.84 -10.68
N GLN A 90 2.43 9.73 -10.75
CA GLN A 90 1.68 9.81 -12.01
C GLN A 90 1.89 11.17 -12.69
N ARG A 91 1.80 12.28 -11.95
CA ARG A 91 2.03 13.63 -12.50
C ARG A 91 3.45 13.78 -13.08
N LYS A 92 4.45 13.25 -12.39
CA LYS A 92 5.85 13.29 -12.87
C LYS A 92 6.07 12.48 -14.13
N ALA A 93 5.34 11.38 -14.32
CA ALA A 93 5.48 10.55 -15.52
C ALA A 93 4.86 11.17 -16.78
N THR A 94 3.97 12.15 -16.62
CA THR A 94 3.29 12.86 -17.72
C THR A 94 4.00 14.17 -18.11
N THR A 95 5.04 14.58 -17.38
CA THR A 95 5.81 15.81 -17.62
C THR A 95 7.14 15.47 -18.27
#